data_AF-A0A9D9SR25-F1
#
_entry.id   AF-A0A9D9SR25-F1
#
_cell.length_a   1.000
_cell.length_b   1.000
_cell.length_c   1.000
_cell.angle_alpha   90.00
_cell.angle_beta   90.00
_cell.angle_gamma   90.00
#
_symmetry.space_group_name_H-M   'P 1'
#
loop_
_entity.id
_entity.type
_entity.pdbx_description
1 polymer ?
#
loop_
_entity_poly.entity_id
_entity_poly.type
_entity_poly.pdbx_seq_one_letter_code
_entity_poly.pdbx_strand_id
1 'polypeptide(L)'
;MSKFPLQLFIVIVLITGGGAKFTHAEQAAAMPRSGSACPSGYYKSGEYCVPGKDATKAVLQRKGSSCPSGYYKSGEYCVASGDKTKAALERDGSSCPGGYYKSGEYCVASSEQPRTVTQRHGSSCPSGYYRSGEYCVASKQTATHVIEQIDSSCPSGYYKSGEYCKRSE
;
A
#
# COMPACT_ATOMS: atom_id res chain seq x y z
N MET A 1 -16.13 -54.67 38.32
CA MET A 1 -16.63 -53.28 38.44
C MET A 1 -15.45 -52.34 38.28
N SER A 2 -15.45 -51.46 37.25
CA SER A 2 -14.67 -50.20 37.12
C SER A 2 -13.13 -50.27 37.24
N LYS A 3 -12.27 -49.70 36.38
CA LYS A 3 -12.33 -48.59 35.40
C LYS A 3 -11.04 -48.67 34.55
N PHE A 4 -11.12 -48.40 33.25
CA PHE A 4 -9.96 -47.95 32.44
C PHE A 4 -9.57 -46.52 32.86
N PRO A 5 -8.29 -46.13 32.71
CA PRO A 5 -8.00 -45.17 31.65
C PRO A 5 -6.67 -45.49 30.92
N LEU A 6 -6.71 -45.60 29.59
CA LEU A 6 -6.41 -44.50 28.66
C LEU A 6 -4.91 -44.17 28.64
N GLN A 7 -4.10 -45.08 28.06
CA GLN A 7 -2.74 -44.75 27.66
C GLN A 7 -2.79 -43.79 26.47
N LEU A 8 -2.22 -42.62 26.73
CA LEU A 8 -2.05 -41.45 25.88
C LEU A 8 -1.25 -41.81 24.61
N PHE A 9 -1.93 -41.95 23.47
CA PHE A 9 -1.27 -41.92 22.17
C PHE A 9 -0.86 -40.48 21.86
N ILE A 10 0.41 -40.14 22.10
CA ILE A 10 1.01 -38.89 21.66
C ILE A 10 1.18 -38.98 20.14
N VAL A 11 0.20 -38.45 19.41
CA VAL A 11 0.35 -38.17 17.98
C VAL A 11 1.29 -36.97 17.86
N ILE A 12 2.57 -37.23 17.61
CA ILE A 12 3.52 -36.19 17.21
C ILE A 12 3.12 -35.77 15.79
N VAL A 13 2.25 -34.77 15.69
CA VAL A 13 2.01 -34.06 14.44
C VAL A 13 3.29 -33.28 14.16
N LEU A 14 4.14 -33.84 13.29
CA LEU A 14 5.20 -33.10 12.62
C LEU A 14 4.51 -32.07 11.73
N ILE A 15 4.22 -30.89 12.30
CA ILE A 15 3.85 -29.72 11.53
C ILE A 15 5.11 -29.38 10.73
N THR A 16 5.18 -29.86 9.49
CA THR A 16 6.07 -29.31 8.48
C THR A 16 5.65 -27.86 8.30
N GLY A 17 6.27 -26.97 9.08
CA GLY A 17 6.15 -25.53 8.95
C GLY A 17 6.72 -25.13 7.60
N GLY A 18 5.88 -25.24 6.57
CA GLY A 18 6.05 -24.51 5.33
C GLY A 18 5.96 -23.04 5.68
N GLY A 19 7.10 -22.45 6.05
CA GLY A 19 7.25 -21.02 6.17
C GLY A 19 7.02 -20.42 4.79
N ALA A 20 5.77 -20.06 4.48
CA ALA A 20 5.49 -19.09 3.45
C ALA A 20 6.32 -17.86 3.83
N LYS A 21 7.43 -17.64 3.10
CA LYS A 21 8.15 -16.39 3.16
C LYS A 21 7.18 -15.33 2.65
N PHE A 22 6.42 -14.73 3.56
CA PHE A 22 5.70 -13.51 3.26
C PHE A 22 6.75 -12.42 3.10
N THR A 23 7.28 -12.30 1.88
CA THR A 23 8.00 -11.13 1.44
C THR A 23 6.96 -10.00 1.36
N HIS A 24 6.71 -9.35 2.50
CA HIS A 24 5.90 -8.14 2.56
C HIS A 24 6.69 -7.00 1.95
N ALA A 25 6.76 -6.98 0.63
CA ALA A 25 6.80 -5.72 -0.06
C ALA A 25 5.32 -5.34 -0.24
N GLU A 26 4.94 -4.16 0.22
CA GLU A 26 3.81 -3.45 -0.38
C GLU A 26 4.28 -3.13 -1.82
N GLN A 27 4.19 -4.15 -2.67
CA GLN A 27 4.67 -4.19 -4.04
C GLN A 27 3.78 -3.31 -4.90
N ALA A 28 4.41 -2.68 -5.90
CA ALA A 28 3.81 -1.85 -6.94
C ALA A 28 2.27 -1.83 -6.93
N ALA A 29 1.69 -0.70 -6.51
CA ALA A 29 0.25 -0.49 -6.46
C ALA A 29 -0.16 0.50 -7.55
N ALA A 30 -1.44 0.45 -7.96
CA ALA A 30 -1.97 1.45 -8.89
C ALA A 30 -1.94 2.85 -8.25
N MET A 31 -1.88 3.87 -9.09
CA MET A 31 -1.69 5.27 -8.66
C MET A 31 -2.28 6.24 -9.69
N PRO A 32 -2.63 7.47 -9.30
CA PRO A 32 -2.98 8.50 -10.26
C PRO A 32 -1.82 8.76 -11.24
N ARG A 33 -2.17 9.03 -12.50
CA ARG A 33 -1.22 9.29 -13.57
C ARG A 33 -0.86 10.77 -13.59
N SER A 34 0.43 11.06 -13.61
CA SER A 34 0.95 12.42 -13.83
C SER A 34 1.48 12.55 -15.25
N GLY A 35 1.01 13.55 -15.99
CA GLY A 35 1.43 13.80 -17.38
C GLY A 35 0.81 12.83 -18.39
N SER A 36 1.51 12.52 -19.48
CA SER A 36 1.01 11.65 -20.57
C SER A 36 1.41 10.18 -20.43
N ALA A 37 2.44 9.87 -19.64
CA ALA A 37 3.05 8.54 -19.56
C ALA A 37 3.02 7.95 -18.14
N CYS A 38 3.08 6.62 -18.08
CA CYS A 38 3.26 5.88 -16.84
C CYS A 38 4.74 5.50 -16.63
N PRO A 39 5.17 5.31 -15.38
CA PRO A 39 6.54 4.88 -15.08
C PRO A 39 6.81 3.48 -15.65
N SER A 40 8.09 3.12 -15.82
CA SER A 40 8.47 1.79 -16.33
C SER A 40 7.87 0.66 -15.49
N GLY A 41 7.34 -0.35 -16.17
CA GLY A 41 6.63 -1.48 -15.55
C GLY A 41 5.14 -1.23 -15.32
N TYR A 42 4.64 0.00 -15.53
CA TYR A 42 3.24 0.35 -15.40
C TYR A 42 2.59 0.62 -16.75
N TYR A 43 1.28 0.38 -16.85
CA TYR A 43 0.48 0.69 -18.03
C TYR A 43 -0.65 1.65 -17.70
N LYS A 44 -1.11 2.40 -18.71
CA LYS A 44 -2.20 3.36 -18.57
C LYS A 44 -3.55 2.63 -18.43
N SER A 45 -4.34 3.02 -17.44
CA SER A 45 -5.75 2.64 -17.30
C SER A 45 -6.56 3.87 -16.90
N GLY A 46 -7.17 4.55 -17.88
CA GLY A 46 -7.81 5.86 -17.66
C GLY A 46 -6.81 6.89 -17.13
N GLU A 47 -7.16 7.53 -16.01
CA GLU A 47 -6.34 8.51 -15.29
C GLU A 47 -5.35 7.89 -14.30
N TYR A 48 -5.10 6.59 -14.42
CA TYR A 48 -4.21 5.85 -13.53
C TYR A 48 -3.08 5.16 -14.26
N CYS A 49 -2.03 4.89 -13.50
CA CYS A 49 -0.99 3.93 -13.84
C CYS A 49 -1.20 2.66 -13.01
N VAL A 50 -1.32 1.53 -13.67
CA VAL A 50 -1.53 0.22 -13.05
C VAL A 50 -0.25 -0.61 -13.20
N PRO A 51 0.21 -1.28 -12.14
CA PRO A 51 1.39 -2.14 -12.19
C PRO A 51 1.18 -3.31 -13.17
N GLY A 52 2.12 -3.49 -14.09
CA GLY A 52 2.24 -4.72 -14.88
C GLY A 52 3.01 -5.79 -14.11
N LYS A 53 3.21 -6.95 -14.75
CA LYS A 53 3.95 -8.10 -14.19
C LYS A 53 5.40 -7.77 -13.75
N ASP A 54 6.01 -6.77 -14.39
CA ASP A 54 7.41 -6.38 -14.15
C ASP A 54 7.54 -5.24 -13.13
N ALA A 55 6.41 -4.70 -12.64
CA ALA A 55 6.40 -3.65 -11.63
C ALA A 55 6.70 -4.24 -10.24
N THR A 56 7.93 -4.09 -9.79
CA THR A 56 8.39 -4.62 -8.50
C THR A 56 8.60 -3.54 -7.45
N LYS A 57 8.74 -2.29 -7.87
CA LYS A 57 9.09 -1.16 -7.02
C LYS A 57 7.89 -0.29 -6.73
N ALA A 58 7.84 0.26 -5.52
CA ALA A 58 6.89 1.32 -5.19
C ALA A 58 7.20 2.58 -6.01
N VAL A 59 6.14 3.20 -6.53
CA VAL A 59 6.21 4.44 -7.29
C VAL A 59 5.20 5.42 -6.71
N LEU A 60 5.55 6.70 -6.66
CA LEU A 60 4.67 7.80 -6.30
C LEU A 60 4.83 8.95 -7.29
N GLN A 61 3.83 9.82 -7.41
CA GLN A 61 3.98 11.01 -8.25
C GLN A 61 4.99 11.97 -7.61
N ARG A 62 5.72 12.69 -8.46
CA ARG A 62 6.72 13.64 -8.02
C ARG A 62 6.11 15.03 -7.84
N LYS A 63 6.02 15.49 -6.60
CA LYS A 63 5.73 16.88 -6.24
C LYS A 63 7.02 17.72 -6.22
N GLY A 64 7.03 18.82 -6.98
CA GLY A 64 8.16 19.74 -7.04
C GLY A 64 9.37 19.19 -7.79
N SER A 65 10.58 19.48 -7.31
CA SER A 65 11.85 19.07 -7.95
C SER A 65 12.50 17.84 -7.31
N SER A 66 12.02 17.38 -6.15
CA SER A 66 12.66 16.35 -5.32
C SER A 66 11.78 15.12 -5.08
N CYS A 67 12.43 14.04 -4.65
CA CYS A 67 11.81 12.80 -4.21
C CYS A 67 12.07 12.58 -2.71
N PRO A 68 11.23 11.80 -2.01
CA PRO A 68 11.47 11.48 -0.62
C PRO A 68 12.75 10.67 -0.43
N SER A 69 13.26 10.65 0.80
CA SER A 69 14.40 9.82 1.18
C SER A 69 14.18 8.35 0.79
N GLY A 70 15.15 7.74 0.11
CA GLY A 70 15.07 6.36 -0.37
C GLY A 70 14.40 6.17 -1.73
N TYR A 71 14.09 7.26 -2.44
CA TYR A 71 13.53 7.26 -3.79
C TYR A 71 14.40 8.09 -4.74
N TYR A 72 14.40 7.72 -6.03
CA TYR A 72 15.06 8.46 -7.10
C TYR A 72 14.06 8.97 -8.14
N LYS A 73 14.42 10.05 -8.83
CA LYS A 73 13.59 10.67 -9.86
C LYS A 73 13.54 9.81 -11.13
N SER A 74 12.34 9.59 -11.65
CA SER A 74 12.09 9.01 -12.97
C SER A 74 10.93 9.75 -13.64
N GLY A 75 11.25 10.75 -14.47
CA GLY A 75 10.25 11.64 -15.08
C GLY A 75 9.40 12.38 -14.03
N GLU A 76 8.09 12.25 -14.15
CA GLU A 76 7.09 12.81 -13.21
C GLU A 76 6.84 11.93 -11.98
N TYR A 77 7.69 10.94 -11.74
CA TYR A 77 7.53 9.99 -10.65
C TYR A 77 8.80 9.86 -9.81
N CYS A 78 8.60 9.38 -8.59
CA CYS A 78 9.66 8.94 -7.69
C CYS A 78 9.57 7.42 -7.54
N VAL A 79 10.68 6.73 -7.79
CA VAL A 79 10.75 5.27 -7.77
C VAL A 79 11.62 4.81 -6.61
N ALA A 80 11.17 3.78 -5.89
CA ALA A 80 11.91 3.23 -4.75
C ALA A 80 13.31 2.76 -5.16
N SER A 81 14.32 3.15 -4.39
CA SER A 81 15.72 2.77 -4.65
C SER A 81 15.95 1.26 -4.47
N GLY A 82 15.20 0.58 -3.60
CA GLY A 82 15.24 -0.87 -3.45
C GLY A 82 14.07 -1.45 -2.66
N ASP A 83 14.07 -2.76 -2.46
CA ASP A 83 12.93 -3.51 -1.89
C ASP A 83 12.65 -3.19 -0.42
N LYS A 84 13.67 -2.67 0.29
CA LYS A 84 13.58 -2.24 1.70
C LYS A 84 13.29 -0.74 1.84
N THR A 85 13.04 -0.04 0.73
CA THR A 85 12.63 1.36 0.79
C THR A 85 11.31 1.45 1.56
N LYS A 86 11.28 2.26 2.61
CA LYS A 86 10.09 2.48 3.42
C LYS A 86 9.00 3.16 2.59
N ALA A 87 7.75 2.76 2.81
CA ALA A 87 6.62 3.33 2.09
C ALA A 87 6.58 4.86 2.23
N ALA A 88 6.27 5.53 1.14
CA ALA A 88 6.09 6.98 1.10
C ALA A 88 4.78 7.33 0.40
N LEU A 89 4.22 8.46 0.80
CA LEU A 89 3.05 9.06 0.17
C LEU A 89 3.25 10.57 0.08
N GLU A 90 2.49 11.19 -0.79
CA GLU A 90 2.44 12.64 -0.89
C GLU A 90 1.91 13.27 0.40
N ARG A 91 2.56 14.36 0.81
CA ARG A 91 2.10 15.16 1.93
C ARG A 91 0.91 16.01 1.49
N ASP A 92 -0.15 15.98 2.29
CA ASP A 92 -1.30 16.87 2.18
C ASP A 92 -1.44 17.64 3.49
N GLY A 93 -1.51 18.96 3.39
CA GLY A 93 -1.41 19.87 4.53
C GLY A 93 -0.04 19.87 5.21
N SER A 94 0.01 20.31 6.47
CA SER A 94 1.26 20.58 7.20
C SER A 94 1.81 19.41 8.01
N SER A 95 1.14 18.25 8.03
CA SER A 95 1.46 17.13 8.92
C SER A 95 1.43 15.80 8.19
N CYS A 96 2.10 14.80 8.77
CA CYS A 96 2.06 13.42 8.30
C CYS A 96 1.15 12.57 9.19
N PRO A 97 0.61 11.46 8.67
CA PRO A 97 -0.20 10.55 9.47
C PRO A 97 0.65 9.86 10.54
N GLY A 98 -0.01 9.34 11.58
CA GLY A 98 0.67 8.60 12.64
C GLY A 98 1.53 7.46 12.08
N GLY A 99 2.80 7.38 12.52
CA GLY A 99 3.77 6.39 12.01
C GLY A 99 4.56 6.84 10.78
N TYR A 100 4.41 8.09 10.34
CA TYR A 100 5.16 8.69 9.24
C TYR A 100 5.84 10.01 9.66
N TYR A 101 6.96 10.34 9.03
CA TYR A 101 7.69 11.59 9.23
C TYR A 101 7.82 12.38 7.92
N LYS A 102 8.04 13.69 8.04
CA LYS A 102 8.14 14.61 6.89
C LYS A 102 9.45 14.40 6.12
N SER A 103 9.35 14.33 4.80
CA SER A 103 10.49 14.33 3.87
C SER A 103 10.12 15.22 2.68
N GLY A 104 10.34 16.53 2.80
CA GLY A 104 9.92 17.52 1.80
C GLY A 104 8.39 17.55 1.61
N GLU A 105 7.94 17.37 0.37
CA GLU A 105 6.52 17.30 -0.02
C GLU A 105 5.89 15.91 0.22
N TYR A 106 6.54 15.06 1.00
CA TYR A 106 6.13 13.68 1.23
C TYR A 106 6.16 13.32 2.71
N CYS A 107 5.48 12.22 3.01
CA CYS A 107 5.51 11.52 4.27
C CYS A 107 6.16 10.15 4.05
N VAL A 108 7.18 9.82 4.84
CA VAL A 108 7.89 8.53 4.77
C VAL A 108 7.62 7.74 6.05
N ALA A 109 7.34 6.45 5.91
CA ALA A 109 7.05 5.59 7.04
C ALA A 109 8.24 5.51 8.01
N SER A 110 7.95 5.46 9.30
CA SER A 110 8.98 5.31 10.34
C SER A 110 9.49 3.87 10.45
N SER A 111 8.68 2.87 10.04
CA SER A 111 9.01 1.43 10.08
C SER A 111 9.02 0.81 8.68
N GLU A 112 9.61 -0.38 8.55
CA GLU A 112 9.62 -1.16 7.29
C GLU A 112 8.26 -1.80 6.97
N GLN A 113 7.40 -1.99 7.98
CA GLN A 113 6.07 -2.59 7.84
C GLN A 113 4.99 -1.62 8.35
N PRO A 114 4.83 -0.46 7.71
CA PRO A 114 3.78 0.48 8.08
C PRO A 114 2.41 -0.08 7.72
N ARG A 115 1.39 0.40 8.41
CA ARG A 115 0.00 0.21 7.96
C ARG A 115 -0.19 0.98 6.66
N THR A 116 -0.96 0.43 5.73
CA THR A 116 -1.33 1.13 4.49
C THR A 116 -2.02 2.45 4.81
N VAL A 117 -1.65 3.50 4.07
CA VAL A 117 -2.23 4.83 4.19
C VAL A 117 -2.64 5.32 2.81
N THR A 118 -3.78 6.00 2.75
CA THR A 118 -4.23 6.72 1.57
C THR A 118 -4.60 8.16 1.94
N GLN A 119 -4.60 9.08 0.97
CA GLN A 119 -5.13 10.43 1.18
C GLN A 119 -6.63 10.35 1.43
N ARG A 120 -7.14 11.17 2.35
CA ARG A 120 -8.58 11.25 2.56
C ARG A 120 -9.17 12.18 1.51
N HIS A 121 -10.05 11.62 0.68
CA HIS A 121 -11.02 12.40 -0.07
C HIS A 121 -12.30 12.56 0.76
N GLY A 122 -12.90 13.74 0.73
CA GLY A 122 -14.14 14.04 1.44
C GLY A 122 -14.05 13.96 2.98
N SER A 123 -15.19 13.69 3.61
CA SER A 123 -15.33 13.70 5.08
C SER A 123 -15.05 12.33 5.73
N SER A 124 -14.97 11.25 4.94
CA SER A 124 -15.00 9.88 5.43
C SER A 124 -13.85 9.03 4.88
N CYS A 125 -13.45 8.03 5.67
CA CYS A 125 -12.47 7.02 5.26
C CYS A 125 -13.16 5.75 4.74
N PRO A 126 -12.50 4.98 3.87
CA PRO A 126 -13.03 3.72 3.39
C PRO A 126 -13.18 2.71 4.54
N SER A 127 -14.07 1.73 4.36
CA SER A 127 -14.29 0.67 5.36
C SER A 127 -12.98 -0.03 5.72
N GLY A 128 -12.70 -0.16 7.02
CA GLY A 128 -11.44 -0.73 7.52
C GLY A 128 -10.32 0.30 7.72
N TYR A 129 -10.56 1.59 7.49
CA TYR A 129 -9.62 2.68 7.74
C TYR A 129 -10.16 3.67 8.77
N TYR A 130 -9.27 4.34 9.50
CA TYR A 130 -9.61 5.43 10.43
C TYR A 130 -8.92 6.74 10.04
N ARG A 131 -9.53 7.85 10.45
CA ARG A 131 -9.06 9.21 10.14
C ARG A 131 -7.80 9.57 10.93
N SER A 132 -6.80 10.11 10.23
CA SER A 132 -5.58 10.69 10.81
C SER A 132 -5.19 11.94 10.03
N GLY A 133 -5.61 13.13 10.47
CA GLY A 133 -5.34 14.38 9.72
C GLY A 133 -6.06 14.37 8.38
N GLU A 134 -5.37 14.60 7.27
CA GLU A 134 -5.88 14.49 5.88
C GLU A 134 -5.71 13.10 5.28
N TYR A 135 -5.53 12.09 6.12
CA TYR A 135 -5.27 10.72 5.69
C TYR A 135 -6.25 9.73 6.28
N CYS A 136 -6.32 8.58 5.63
CA CYS A 136 -6.97 7.38 6.11
C CYS A 136 -5.91 6.30 6.34
N VAL A 137 -5.81 5.81 7.58
CA VAL A 137 -4.85 4.79 7.99
C VAL A 137 -5.59 3.46 8.17
N ALA A 138 -5.05 2.38 7.61
CA ALA A 138 -5.64 1.06 7.75
C ALA A 138 -5.74 0.66 9.23
N SER A 139 -6.83 -0.02 9.60
CA SER A 139 -7.03 -0.50 10.97
C SER A 139 -6.25 -1.78 11.26
N LYS A 140 -5.91 -2.55 10.21
CA LYS A 140 -5.18 -3.82 10.27
C LYS A 140 -4.03 -3.79 9.26
N GLN A 141 -2.96 -4.55 9.53
CA GLN A 141 -1.83 -4.68 8.59
C GLN A 141 -2.22 -5.35 7.27
N THR A 142 -3.27 -6.16 7.28
CA THR A 142 -3.75 -6.92 6.11
C THR A 142 -4.87 -6.20 5.36
N ALA A 143 -5.06 -4.90 5.58
CA ALA A 143 -6.10 -4.16 4.87
C ALA A 143 -5.81 -4.12 3.37
N THR A 144 -6.86 -4.27 2.57
CA THR A 144 -6.74 -4.16 1.11
C THR A 144 -6.32 -2.75 0.73
N HIS A 145 -5.30 -2.62 -0.10
CA HIS A 145 -4.89 -1.32 -0.66
C HIS A 145 -6.06 -0.65 -1.42
N VAL A 146 -6.22 0.66 -1.17
CA VAL A 146 -7.24 1.51 -1.79
C VAL A 146 -6.59 2.75 -2.37
N ILE A 147 -7.12 3.22 -3.48
CA ILE A 147 -6.72 4.47 -4.13
C ILE A 147 -7.94 5.36 -4.33
N GLU A 148 -7.74 6.67 -4.49
CA GLU A 148 -8.83 7.60 -4.77
C GLU A 148 -9.47 7.37 -6.15
N GLN A 149 -10.76 7.71 -6.25
CA GLN A 149 -11.42 7.84 -7.54
C GLN A 149 -11.02 9.15 -8.24
N ILE A 150 -10.86 9.09 -9.56
CA ILE A 150 -10.65 10.23 -10.44
C ILE A 150 -11.81 10.21 -11.42
N ASP A 151 -12.53 11.33 -11.52
CA ASP A 151 -13.73 11.46 -12.35
C ASP A 151 -14.73 10.32 -12.14
N SER A 152 -14.96 9.96 -10.87
CA SER A 152 -15.84 8.86 -10.47
C SER A 152 -15.52 7.53 -11.17
N SER A 153 -14.25 7.26 -11.47
CA SER A 153 -13.80 6.08 -12.20
C SER A 153 -12.69 5.35 -11.44
N CYS A 154 -12.53 4.06 -11.72
CA CYS A 154 -11.47 3.23 -11.15
C CYS A 154 -10.65 2.57 -12.26
N PRO A 155 -9.36 2.28 -12.02
CA PRO A 155 -8.55 1.56 -12.98
C PRO A 155 -9.00 0.11 -13.14
N SER A 156 -8.53 -0.52 -14.22
CA SER A 156 -8.68 -1.96 -14.46
C SER A 156 -8.15 -2.76 -13.26
N GLY A 157 -8.91 -3.77 -12.83
CA GLY A 157 -8.57 -4.58 -11.65
C GLY A 157 -8.99 -3.96 -10.31
N TYR A 158 -9.78 -2.88 -10.32
CA TYR A 158 -10.33 -2.24 -9.13
C TYR A 158 -11.84 -2.02 -9.28
N TYR A 159 -12.56 -2.00 -8.16
CA TYR A 159 -13.98 -1.67 -8.09
C TYR A 159 -14.24 -0.49 -7.15
N LYS A 160 -15.35 0.23 -7.38
CA LYS A 160 -15.74 1.39 -6.58
C LYS A 160 -16.16 0.98 -5.16
N SER A 161 -15.69 1.73 -4.18
CA SER A 161 -16.04 1.60 -2.77
C SER A 161 -16.12 3.00 -2.15
N GLY A 162 -17.29 3.63 -2.21
CA GLY A 162 -17.46 5.03 -1.82
C GLY A 162 -16.76 5.97 -2.79
N GLU A 163 -15.86 6.83 -2.29
CA GLU A 163 -15.00 7.73 -3.09
C GLU A 163 -13.64 7.09 -3.45
N TYR A 164 -13.45 5.82 -3.13
CA TYR A 164 -12.21 5.08 -3.33
C TYR A 164 -12.40 3.91 -4.29
N CYS A 165 -11.30 3.41 -4.81
CA CYS A 165 -11.18 2.20 -5.61
C CYS A 165 -10.46 1.15 -4.77
N LYS A 166 -11.11 -0.01 -4.59
CA LYS A 166 -10.53 -1.15 -3.89
C LYS A 166 -10.06 -2.18 -4.91
N ARG A 167 -8.87 -2.74 -4.70
CA ARG A 167 -8.32 -3.78 -5.58
C ARG A 167 -9.24 -5.00 -5.59
N SER A 168 -9.59 -5.48 -6.77
CA SER A 168 -10.26 -6.78 -6.93
C SER A 168 -9.30 -7.87 -6.47
N GLU A 169 -9.77 -8.81 -5.64
CA GLU A 169 -8.98 -9.97 -5.21
C GLU A 169 -8.70 -10.93 -6.36
#